data_AF-A0A7C4BRM1-F1
#
_entry.id   AF-A0A7C4BRM1-F1
#
_cell.length_a   1.000
_cell.length_b   1.000
_cell.length_c   1.000
_cell.angle_alpha   90.00
_cell.angle_beta   90.00
_cell.angle_gamma   90.00
#
_symmetry.space_group_name_H-M   'P 1'
#
loop_
_entity.id
_entity.type
_entity.pdbx_description
1 polymer ?
#
loop_
_entity_poly.entity_id
_entity_poly.type
_entity_poly.pdbx_seq_one_letter_code
_entity_poly.pdbx_strand_id
1 'polypeptide(L)'
;MKSLHFCFIFALVLLFMVSTAWAGKKDCGDPPNMAKPAKQVNKQDPNVQNDYDKIVKEDPKAIYLAVINGSTPKPNACGLNPTNPAGEWTGWGGPLDRDNATIGEGAGSRNEIVIGGTYFERGIGTHAAAKLVYSLTGDSYKKFEAYVGMSDEKDPAECGHGGSCAFIFTIDGKEMEKTPTLKGTDGGKEVEALKVEFNIPSGAKELVIQVTDGGDGNSCDHGALGDAKLLTAAGMSVTKKDKSATLWGSLKETY
;
A
#
# COMPACT_ATOMS: atom_id res chain seq x y z
N MET A 1 42.74 35.49 -39.11
CA MET A 1 41.27 35.48 -38.94
C MET A 1 40.81 34.05 -38.72
N LYS A 2 40.09 33.79 -37.62
CA LYS A 2 39.20 32.64 -37.32
C LYS A 2 39.92 31.28 -37.12
N SER A 3 39.95 30.75 -35.88
CA SER A 3 38.92 29.83 -35.31
C SER A 3 39.45 28.38 -35.39
N LEU A 4 39.32 27.42 -34.47
CA LEU A 4 38.52 27.23 -33.26
C LEU A 4 39.19 26.09 -32.46
N HIS A 5 39.08 26.14 -31.13
CA HIS A 5 39.33 24.99 -30.27
C HIS A 5 38.27 23.90 -30.49
N PHE A 6 38.64 22.62 -30.43
CA PHE A 6 37.70 21.56 -30.06
C PHE A 6 38.39 20.54 -29.16
N CYS A 7 38.18 20.72 -27.85
CA CYS A 7 38.52 19.78 -26.80
C CYS A 7 37.39 18.73 -26.76
N PHE A 8 37.64 17.52 -27.24
CA PHE A 8 36.70 16.41 -27.06
C PHE A 8 36.86 15.84 -25.64
N ILE A 9 36.02 16.32 -24.72
CA ILE A 9 35.80 15.66 -23.43
C ILE A 9 34.83 14.51 -23.70
N PHE A 10 35.33 13.29 -23.64
CA PHE A 10 34.50 12.09 -23.58
C PHE A 10 33.79 12.07 -22.21
N ALA A 11 32.57 12.58 -22.16
CA ALA A 11 31.67 12.37 -21.03
C ALA A 11 31.15 10.93 -21.12
N LEU A 12 31.77 10.02 -20.37
CA LEU A 12 31.27 8.67 -20.14
C LEU A 12 29.98 8.80 -19.33
N VAL A 13 28.84 8.68 -20.01
CA VAL A 13 27.51 8.64 -19.41
C VAL A 13 27.45 7.40 -18.50
N LEU A 14 27.48 7.60 -17.18
CA LEU A 14 27.06 6.57 -16.23
C LEU A 14 25.59 6.25 -16.52
N LEU A 15 25.33 5.10 -17.13
CA LEU A 15 24.01 4.48 -17.04
C LEU A 15 23.77 4.16 -15.56
N PHE A 16 23.00 5.00 -14.88
CA PHE A 16 22.28 4.59 -13.68
C PHE A 16 21.32 3.49 -14.11
N MET A 17 21.67 2.23 -13.85
CA MET A 17 20.66 1.17 -13.78
C MET A 17 19.70 1.56 -12.67
N VAL A 18 18.53 2.07 -13.03
CA VAL A 18 17.42 2.21 -12.10
C VAL A 18 16.91 0.79 -11.86
N SER A 19 17.48 0.13 -10.85
CA SER A 19 16.98 -1.17 -10.38
C SER A 19 15.71 -0.93 -9.56
N THR A 20 14.59 -0.62 -10.21
CA THR A 20 13.28 -0.68 -9.55
C THR A 20 12.72 -2.07 -9.72
N ALA A 21 13.33 -3.01 -9.00
CA ALA A 21 12.67 -4.23 -8.60
C ALA A 21 12.71 -4.19 -7.08
N TRP A 22 11.70 -3.58 -6.47
CA TRP A 22 11.45 -3.79 -5.05
C TRP A 22 10.91 -5.22 -4.91
N ALA A 23 11.86 -6.17 -4.90
CA ALA A 23 11.64 -7.48 -4.31
C ALA A 23 11.04 -7.25 -2.92
N GLY A 24 10.09 -8.11 -2.51
CA GLY A 24 9.50 -8.04 -1.18
C GLY A 24 10.57 -7.87 -0.11
N LYS A 25 10.19 -7.30 1.05
CA LYS A 25 11.14 -7.04 2.13
C LYS A 25 11.96 -8.32 2.39
N LYS A 26 13.29 -8.21 2.45
CA LYS A 26 14.18 -9.39 2.52
C LYS A 26 13.82 -10.36 3.66
N ASP A 27 13.27 -9.83 4.75
CA ASP A 27 12.82 -10.61 5.89
C ASP A 27 11.41 -11.21 5.74
N CYS A 28 10.67 -10.88 4.67
CA CYS A 28 9.49 -11.60 4.22
C CYS A 28 9.81 -12.90 3.47
N GLY A 29 11.10 -13.20 3.27
CA GLY A 29 11.53 -14.33 2.47
C GLY A 29 11.42 -14.08 0.97
N ASP A 30 11.95 -15.01 0.19
CA ASP A 30 11.94 -14.93 -1.26
C ASP A 30 10.57 -15.39 -1.79
N PRO A 31 9.83 -14.54 -2.51
CA PRO A 31 8.56 -14.94 -3.09
C PRO A 31 8.79 -15.92 -4.25
N PRO A 32 7.90 -16.90 -4.46
CA PRO A 32 8.02 -17.84 -5.57
C PRO A 32 7.87 -17.16 -6.93
N ASN A 33 7.13 -16.03 -6.99
CA ASN A 33 6.92 -15.24 -8.19
C ASN A 33 7.08 -13.74 -7.93
N MET A 34 7.57 -13.02 -8.94
CA MET A 34 7.61 -11.57 -8.92
C MET A 34 6.27 -10.96 -9.36
N ALA A 35 5.81 -9.94 -8.64
CA ALA A 35 4.72 -9.09 -9.07
C ALA A 35 5.16 -8.31 -10.31
N LYS A 36 4.24 -8.16 -11.27
CA LYS A 36 4.45 -7.30 -12.42
C LYS A 36 4.61 -5.85 -11.94
N PRO A 37 5.68 -5.16 -12.35
CA PRO A 37 5.91 -3.78 -11.95
C PRO A 37 4.81 -2.85 -12.46
N ALA A 38 4.41 -1.90 -11.62
CA ALA A 38 3.56 -0.79 -12.01
C ALA A 38 4.35 0.22 -12.87
N LYS A 39 3.65 1.03 -13.67
CA LYS A 39 4.26 1.96 -14.63
C LYS A 39 4.18 3.40 -14.15
N GLN A 40 5.32 4.00 -13.82
CA GLN A 40 5.35 5.42 -13.52
C GLN A 40 5.08 6.27 -14.78
N VAL A 41 4.19 7.25 -14.65
CA VAL A 41 3.80 8.19 -15.70
C VAL A 41 3.74 9.62 -15.15
N ASN A 42 3.66 10.61 -16.04
CA ASN A 42 3.48 12.02 -15.62
C ASN A 42 2.06 12.32 -15.14
N LYS A 43 1.10 11.54 -15.61
CA LYS A 43 -0.32 11.62 -15.30
C LYS A 43 -0.93 10.25 -15.55
N GLN A 44 -1.64 9.72 -14.57
CA GLN A 44 -2.36 8.44 -14.71
C GLN A 44 -3.42 8.48 -15.82
N ASP A 45 -3.70 7.32 -16.41
CA ASP A 45 -4.79 7.09 -17.36
C ASP A 45 -5.63 5.88 -16.90
N PRO A 46 -6.93 6.05 -16.61
CA PRO A 46 -7.79 4.97 -16.13
C PRO A 46 -8.00 3.81 -17.13
N ASN A 47 -7.51 3.96 -18.36
CA ASN A 47 -7.54 2.89 -19.37
C ASN A 47 -6.21 2.13 -19.46
N VAL A 48 -5.22 2.50 -18.64
CA VAL A 48 -3.91 1.85 -18.56
C VAL A 48 -3.81 1.15 -17.22
N GLN A 49 -3.70 -0.17 -17.27
CA GLN A 49 -3.53 -1.01 -16.08
C GLN A 49 -2.30 -0.57 -15.27
N ASN A 50 -2.49 -0.34 -13.97
CA ASN A 50 -1.43 -0.12 -12.98
C ASN A 50 -0.40 0.97 -13.35
N ASP A 51 -0.84 2.08 -13.94
CA ASP A 51 0.00 3.27 -14.04
C ASP A 51 -0.14 4.18 -12.81
N TYR A 52 0.89 4.98 -12.52
CA TYR A 52 0.88 5.85 -11.35
C TYR A 52 1.69 7.12 -11.55
N ASP A 53 1.25 8.19 -10.88
CA ASP A 53 1.96 9.48 -10.83
C ASP A 53 2.26 9.93 -9.39
N LYS A 54 1.76 9.21 -8.38
CA LYS A 54 2.02 9.42 -6.95
C LYS A 54 2.68 8.19 -6.33
N ILE A 55 3.48 8.42 -5.29
CA ILE A 55 4.19 7.36 -4.55
C ILE A 55 4.02 7.59 -3.05
N VAL A 56 3.59 6.56 -2.33
CA VAL A 56 3.66 6.47 -0.88
C VAL A 56 4.77 5.47 -0.52
N LYS A 57 5.80 6.00 0.15
CA LYS A 57 6.98 5.23 0.56
C LYS A 57 6.76 4.51 1.89
N GLU A 58 7.52 3.45 2.12
CA GLU A 58 7.56 2.77 3.41
C GLU A 58 8.00 3.73 4.52
N ASP A 59 7.33 3.64 5.68
CA ASP A 59 7.74 4.28 6.91
C ASP A 59 8.61 3.31 7.72
N PRO A 60 9.93 3.61 7.87
CA PRO A 60 10.84 2.73 8.57
C PRO A 60 10.58 2.64 10.08
N LYS A 61 9.64 3.41 10.62
CA LYS A 61 9.23 3.35 12.03
C LYS A 61 7.93 2.60 12.25
N ALA A 62 7.24 2.21 11.19
CA ALA A 62 5.94 1.58 11.28
C ALA A 62 6.04 0.06 11.34
N ILE A 63 5.05 -0.54 12.00
CA ILE A 63 4.85 -2.00 12.01
C ILE A 63 3.78 -2.28 10.95
N TYR A 64 4.20 -2.83 9.82
CA TYR A 64 3.29 -3.10 8.72
C TYR A 64 2.38 -4.29 8.98
N LEU A 65 1.16 -4.22 8.42
CA LEU A 65 0.34 -5.40 8.21
C LEU A 65 0.84 -6.11 6.95
N ALA A 66 0.85 -7.44 6.99
CA ALA A 66 1.28 -8.31 5.92
C ALA A 66 0.39 -9.55 5.87
N VAL A 67 0.63 -10.40 4.88
CA VAL A 67 -0.02 -11.73 4.75
C VAL A 67 0.97 -12.86 4.49
N ILE A 68 2.27 -12.57 4.44
CA ILE A 68 3.31 -13.57 4.20
C ILE A 68 4.44 -13.37 5.19
N ASN A 69 4.83 -14.44 5.87
CA ASN A 69 6.01 -14.51 6.74
C ASN A 69 6.15 -13.42 7.83
N GLY A 70 5.10 -12.63 8.06
CA GLY A 70 4.97 -11.77 9.24
C GLY A 70 4.95 -12.61 10.51
N SER A 71 5.66 -12.15 11.54
CA SER A 71 5.87 -12.95 12.75
C SER A 71 5.95 -12.11 14.02
N THR A 72 6.68 -10.99 13.97
CA THR A 72 6.91 -10.15 15.15
C THR A 72 6.57 -8.69 14.85
N PRO A 73 6.03 -7.96 15.84
CA PRO A 73 5.67 -6.56 15.71
C PRO A 73 6.91 -5.67 15.75
N LYS A 74 7.73 -5.78 14.71
CA LYS A 74 8.99 -5.07 14.60
C LYS A 74 8.88 -3.97 13.54
N PRO A 75 9.27 -2.73 13.86
CA PRO A 75 9.31 -1.66 12.88
C PRO A 75 10.17 -2.00 11.67
N ASN A 76 9.67 -1.67 10.48
CA ASN A 76 10.33 -1.94 9.19
C ASN A 76 10.74 -3.40 8.95
N ALA A 77 10.08 -4.33 9.64
CA ALA A 77 10.19 -5.75 9.35
C ALA A 77 9.08 -6.17 8.37
N CYS A 78 9.05 -7.45 8.03
CA CYS A 78 8.03 -8.00 7.14
C CYS A 78 6.59 -7.68 7.58
N GLY A 79 6.36 -7.59 8.89
CA GLY A 79 5.10 -7.14 9.46
C GLY A 79 4.39 -8.22 10.26
N LEU A 80 3.08 -8.03 10.42
CA LEU A 80 2.19 -8.93 11.15
C LEU A 80 1.29 -9.66 10.18
N ASN A 81 1.15 -10.96 10.35
CA ASN A 81 0.17 -11.76 9.62
C ASN A 81 -1.18 -11.77 10.37
N PRO A 82 -2.30 -11.96 9.66
CA PRO A 82 -3.57 -12.15 10.31
C PRO A 82 -3.61 -13.49 11.07
N THR A 83 -4.42 -13.55 12.12
CA THR A 83 -4.58 -14.70 13.00
C THR A 83 -5.78 -15.58 12.63
N ASN A 84 -6.69 -15.09 11.80
CA ASN A 84 -7.79 -15.88 11.25
C ASN A 84 -7.30 -16.80 10.11
N PRO A 85 -8.08 -17.83 9.71
CA PRO A 85 -7.73 -18.72 8.61
C PRO A 85 -7.35 -18.00 7.30
N ALA A 86 -6.27 -18.44 6.65
CA ALA A 86 -5.74 -17.81 5.44
C ALA A 86 -6.72 -17.71 4.27
N GLY A 87 -7.67 -18.65 4.17
CA GLY A 87 -8.72 -18.63 3.15
C GLY A 87 -9.71 -17.46 3.29
N GLU A 88 -9.71 -16.73 4.41
CA GLU A 88 -10.57 -15.57 4.61
C GLU A 88 -9.88 -14.23 4.28
N TRP A 89 -8.55 -14.21 4.12
CA TRP A 89 -7.75 -12.98 4.11
C TRP A 89 -7.98 -12.08 2.89
N THR A 90 -8.11 -12.68 1.72
CA THR A 90 -8.10 -11.93 0.45
C THR A 90 -9.21 -12.38 -0.51
N GLY A 91 -10.17 -13.18 -0.05
CA GLY A 91 -11.25 -13.68 -0.91
C GLY A 91 -10.73 -14.53 -2.07
N TRP A 92 -11.18 -14.23 -3.29
CA TRP A 92 -10.72 -14.90 -4.51
C TRP A 92 -9.27 -14.55 -4.88
N GLY A 93 -8.58 -15.45 -5.59
CA GLY A 93 -7.19 -15.27 -6.04
C GLY A 93 -6.12 -15.46 -4.96
N GLY A 94 -6.53 -15.61 -3.70
CA GLY A 94 -5.69 -15.90 -2.55
C GLY A 94 -5.48 -17.40 -2.25
N PRO A 95 -4.70 -17.71 -1.19
CA PRO A 95 -3.89 -16.77 -0.42
C PRO A 95 -2.76 -16.19 -1.27
N LEU A 96 -2.31 -14.98 -0.93
CA LEU A 96 -1.13 -14.40 -1.57
C LEU A 96 0.10 -15.25 -1.24
N ASP A 97 1.01 -15.35 -2.20
CA ASP A 97 2.30 -16.06 -2.11
C ASP A 97 3.47 -15.10 -1.91
N ARG A 98 3.18 -13.80 -1.85
CA ARG A 98 4.14 -12.73 -1.61
C ARG A 98 3.49 -11.57 -0.88
N ASP A 99 4.34 -10.74 -0.30
CA ASP A 99 3.93 -9.45 0.28
C ASP A 99 3.89 -8.34 -0.80
N ASN A 100 3.25 -7.22 -0.47
CA ASN A 100 3.18 -6.02 -1.31
C ASN A 100 2.67 -6.29 -2.74
N ALA A 101 1.64 -7.12 -2.84
CA ALA A 101 1.06 -7.47 -4.12
C ALA A 101 -0.44 -7.49 -4.06
N THR A 102 -1.02 -7.29 -5.22
CA THR A 102 -2.43 -7.45 -5.50
C THR A 102 -2.83 -8.93 -5.60
N ILE A 103 -4.12 -9.23 -5.74
CA ILE A 103 -4.62 -10.60 -5.94
C ILE A 103 -4.47 -11.09 -7.38
N GLY A 104 -4.30 -10.18 -8.35
CA GLY A 104 -4.10 -10.52 -9.76
C GLY A 104 -5.35 -11.10 -10.41
N GLU A 105 -5.21 -11.63 -11.62
CA GLU A 105 -6.23 -12.44 -12.28
C GLU A 105 -6.22 -13.91 -11.76
N GLY A 106 -6.01 -14.07 -10.45
CA GLY A 106 -6.00 -15.36 -9.77
C GLY A 106 -4.63 -15.80 -9.25
N ALA A 107 -4.58 -16.99 -8.66
CA ALA A 107 -3.41 -17.51 -7.96
C ALA A 107 -2.16 -17.53 -8.84
N GLY A 108 -1.05 -16.97 -8.34
CA GLY A 108 0.24 -16.88 -9.05
C GLY A 108 0.37 -15.70 -10.01
N SER A 109 -0.71 -14.97 -10.29
CA SER A 109 -0.64 -13.67 -10.96
C SER A 109 -0.62 -12.56 -9.91
N ARG A 110 0.36 -11.66 -9.98
CA ARG A 110 0.56 -10.61 -8.99
C ARG A 110 0.96 -9.33 -9.69
N ASN A 111 0.43 -8.22 -9.24
CA ASN A 111 0.84 -6.90 -9.66
C ASN A 111 1.27 -6.09 -8.42
N GLU A 112 2.09 -5.06 -8.62
CA GLU A 112 2.35 -4.11 -7.55
C GLU A 112 1.09 -3.31 -7.19
N ILE A 113 1.03 -2.80 -5.97
CA ILE A 113 -0.18 -2.16 -5.44
C ILE A 113 -0.23 -0.69 -5.88
N VAL A 114 -1.22 -0.40 -6.72
CA VAL A 114 -1.61 0.96 -7.11
C VAL A 114 -3.08 1.14 -6.79
N ILE A 115 -3.44 2.27 -6.17
CA ILE A 115 -4.83 2.66 -5.91
C ILE A 115 -4.99 4.10 -6.38
N GLY A 116 -5.85 4.31 -7.37
CA GLY A 116 -6.15 5.64 -7.88
C GLY A 116 -4.93 6.43 -8.37
N GLY A 117 -4.03 5.76 -9.10
CA GLY A 117 -2.77 6.32 -9.60
C GLY A 117 -1.70 6.54 -8.52
N THR A 118 -1.90 5.99 -7.31
CA THR A 118 -0.92 6.07 -6.22
C THR A 118 -0.28 4.72 -5.99
N TYR A 119 1.03 4.63 -6.24
CA TYR A 119 1.84 3.46 -5.92
C TYR A 119 2.18 3.39 -4.44
N PHE A 120 2.10 2.19 -3.86
CA PHE A 120 2.44 1.92 -2.46
C PHE A 120 3.59 0.92 -2.36
N GLU A 121 4.69 1.32 -1.71
CA GLU A 121 5.82 0.40 -1.44
C GLU A 121 5.43 -0.73 -0.47
N ARG A 122 4.35 -0.55 0.29
CA ARG A 122 3.81 -1.50 1.27
C ARG A 122 2.30 -1.64 1.12
N GLY A 123 1.77 -2.85 1.16
CA GLY A 123 0.31 -3.04 1.14
C GLY A 123 -0.16 -4.48 0.95
N ILE A 124 -1.48 -4.66 0.94
CA ILE A 124 -2.15 -5.96 0.80
C ILE A 124 -3.24 -5.86 -0.26
N GLY A 125 -3.18 -6.69 -1.28
CA GLY A 125 -4.28 -6.93 -2.22
C GLY A 125 -5.36 -7.83 -1.62
N THR A 126 -6.61 -7.58 -1.98
CA THR A 126 -7.78 -8.34 -1.56
C THR A 126 -8.79 -8.47 -2.70
N HIS A 127 -9.68 -9.44 -2.60
CA HIS A 127 -10.90 -9.52 -3.39
C HIS A 127 -12.09 -9.62 -2.44
N ALA A 128 -13.20 -8.91 -2.70
CA ALA A 128 -14.37 -9.00 -1.82
C ALA A 128 -15.07 -10.39 -1.91
N ALA A 129 -15.68 -10.90 -0.83
CA ALA A 129 -15.54 -10.44 0.54
C ALA A 129 -14.25 -11.00 1.16
N ALA A 130 -13.59 -10.19 1.99
CA ALA A 130 -12.37 -10.57 2.69
C ALA A 130 -12.41 -10.11 4.15
N LYS A 131 -11.66 -10.81 5.01
CA LYS A 131 -11.52 -10.50 6.43
C LYS A 131 -10.10 -10.80 6.90
N LEU A 132 -9.47 -9.77 7.46
CA LEU A 132 -8.15 -9.84 8.07
C LEU A 132 -8.30 -9.53 9.57
N VAL A 133 -7.87 -10.45 10.43
CA VAL A 133 -7.91 -10.29 11.88
C VAL A 133 -6.47 -10.23 12.39
N TYR A 134 -6.08 -9.16 13.09
CA TYR A 134 -4.74 -9.00 13.63
C TYR A 134 -4.75 -8.94 15.15
N SER A 135 -3.86 -9.70 15.78
CA SER A 135 -3.61 -9.58 17.22
C SER A 135 -2.83 -8.31 17.53
N LEU A 136 -3.36 -7.51 18.45
CA LEU A 136 -2.75 -6.29 18.97
C LEU A 136 -2.02 -6.50 20.30
N THR A 137 -1.93 -7.74 20.79
CA THR A 137 -1.31 -8.03 22.10
C THR A 137 0.22 -8.04 22.08
N GLY A 138 0.83 -8.00 20.89
CA GLY A 138 2.28 -8.09 20.72
C GLY A 138 3.07 -6.81 21.01
N ASP A 139 2.42 -5.64 21.06
CA ASP A 139 3.06 -4.35 21.35
C ASP A 139 2.02 -3.31 21.83
N SER A 140 2.49 -2.13 22.26
CA SER A 140 1.68 -1.00 22.70
C SER A 140 1.35 -0.05 21.54
N TYR A 141 0.49 -0.50 20.62
CA TYR A 141 0.04 0.31 19.49
C TYR A 141 -0.80 1.51 19.94
N LYS A 142 -0.71 2.61 19.17
CA LYS A 142 -1.36 3.88 19.44
C LYS A 142 -2.22 4.37 18.28
N LYS A 143 -1.85 4.04 17.05
CA LYS A 143 -2.55 4.49 15.85
C LYS A 143 -2.51 3.41 14.77
N PHE A 144 -3.61 3.27 14.05
CA PHE A 144 -3.68 2.55 12.78
C PHE A 144 -3.78 3.57 11.65
N GLU A 145 -3.09 3.30 10.54
CA GLU A 145 -3.19 4.07 9.30
C GLU A 145 -3.21 3.12 8.10
N ALA A 146 -4.01 3.43 7.09
CA ALA A 146 -3.99 2.79 5.78
C ALA A 146 -4.56 3.73 4.72
N TYR A 147 -4.29 3.44 3.46
CA TYR A 147 -5.05 3.92 2.32
C TYR A 147 -5.84 2.74 1.76
N VAL A 148 -7.12 2.94 1.47
CA VAL A 148 -7.98 1.89 0.93
C VAL A 148 -8.68 2.34 -0.34
N GLY A 149 -8.99 1.37 -1.18
CA GLY A 149 -9.68 1.61 -2.44
C GLY A 149 -9.61 0.37 -3.32
N MET A 150 -9.99 0.56 -4.58
CA MET A 150 -9.87 -0.47 -5.61
C MET A 150 -8.46 -0.44 -6.18
N SER A 151 -7.88 -1.62 -6.39
CA SER A 151 -6.60 -1.79 -7.07
C SER A 151 -6.74 -1.40 -8.54
N ASP A 152 -5.74 -0.72 -9.08
CA ASP A 152 -5.68 -0.33 -10.51
C ASP A 152 -5.18 -1.49 -11.39
N GLU A 153 -5.07 -2.69 -10.82
CA GLU A 153 -4.58 -3.87 -11.52
C GLU A 153 -5.58 -4.47 -12.50
N LYS A 154 -6.83 -4.02 -12.45
CA LYS A 154 -7.92 -4.61 -13.24
C LYS A 154 -7.61 -4.50 -14.72
N ASP A 155 -7.86 -5.57 -15.50
CA ASP A 155 -7.86 -5.45 -16.95
C ASP A 155 -9.09 -4.61 -17.39
N PRO A 156 -8.90 -3.43 -18.03
CA PRO A 156 -10.01 -2.62 -18.52
C PRO A 156 -10.87 -3.35 -19.57
N ALA A 157 -10.32 -4.37 -20.25
CA ALA A 157 -11.07 -5.16 -21.23
C ALA A 157 -12.05 -6.14 -20.58
N GLU A 158 -11.73 -6.70 -19.41
CA GLU A 158 -12.55 -7.70 -18.72
C GLU A 158 -13.42 -7.08 -17.63
N CYS A 159 -12.84 -6.21 -16.82
CA CYS A 159 -13.48 -5.61 -15.65
C CYS A 159 -13.89 -4.15 -15.87
N GLY A 160 -13.65 -3.58 -17.06
CA GLY A 160 -14.08 -2.23 -17.42
C GLY A 160 -13.61 -1.19 -16.40
N HIS A 161 -14.58 -0.60 -15.70
CA HIS A 161 -14.38 0.46 -14.69
C HIS A 161 -13.97 -0.06 -13.29
N GLY A 162 -13.75 -1.38 -13.15
CA GLY A 162 -13.47 -2.05 -11.89
C GLY A 162 -14.73 -2.44 -11.11
N GLY A 163 -14.54 -3.13 -9.98
CA GLY A 163 -15.59 -3.42 -9.00
C GLY A 163 -15.78 -2.31 -7.97
N SER A 164 -16.43 -2.66 -6.87
CA SER A 164 -16.70 -1.76 -5.75
C SER A 164 -16.56 -2.42 -4.38
N CYS A 165 -15.84 -1.78 -3.48
CA CYS A 165 -15.62 -2.31 -2.13
C CYS A 165 -15.99 -1.27 -1.07
N ALA A 166 -16.41 -1.72 0.11
CA ALA A 166 -16.37 -0.89 1.31
C ALA A 166 -15.50 -1.58 2.37
N PHE A 167 -14.85 -0.76 3.21
CA PHE A 167 -13.91 -1.22 4.21
C PHE A 167 -14.44 -0.88 5.60
N ILE A 168 -14.48 -1.88 6.48
CA ILE A 168 -14.95 -1.74 7.86
C ILE A 168 -13.81 -2.12 8.80
N PHE A 169 -13.52 -1.25 9.74
CA PHE A 169 -12.45 -1.42 10.71
C PHE A 169 -13.05 -1.48 12.10
N THR A 170 -12.76 -2.57 12.82
CA THR A 170 -13.20 -2.71 14.21
C THR A 170 -12.02 -3.00 15.14
N ILE A 171 -12.10 -2.47 16.36
CA ILE A 171 -11.18 -2.81 17.45
C ILE A 171 -11.99 -3.48 18.55
N ASP A 172 -11.60 -4.71 18.91
CA ASP A 172 -12.31 -5.53 19.91
C ASP A 172 -13.84 -5.59 19.66
N GLY A 173 -14.23 -5.70 18.39
CA GLY A 173 -15.64 -5.75 17.96
C GLY A 173 -16.37 -4.40 17.90
N LYS A 174 -15.73 -3.28 18.27
CA LYS A 174 -16.29 -1.93 18.12
C LYS A 174 -15.86 -1.32 16.79
N GLU A 175 -16.82 -0.87 15.99
CA GLU A 175 -16.54 -0.11 14.77
C GLU A 175 -15.77 1.18 15.09
N MET A 176 -14.63 1.34 14.41
CA MET A 176 -13.77 2.52 14.51
C MET A 176 -13.95 3.41 13.29
N GLU A 177 -14.06 2.81 12.11
CA GLU A 177 -14.27 3.50 10.84
C GLU A 177 -15.00 2.57 9.86
N LYS A 178 -15.84 3.16 9.01
CA LYS A 178 -16.44 2.50 7.87
C LYS A 178 -16.43 3.45 6.68
N THR A 179 -15.82 3.02 5.57
CA THR A 179 -15.78 3.83 4.35
C THR A 179 -17.15 3.83 3.66
N PRO A 180 -17.43 4.85 2.81
CA PRO A 180 -18.41 4.67 1.75
C PRO A 180 -17.97 3.55 0.80
N THR A 181 -18.87 3.11 -0.09
CA THR A 181 -18.50 2.25 -1.21
C THR A 181 -17.55 3.00 -2.15
N LEU A 182 -16.37 2.44 -2.36
CA LEU A 182 -15.32 2.96 -3.22
C LEU A 182 -15.33 2.16 -4.52
N LYS A 183 -15.38 2.86 -5.66
CA LYS A 183 -15.32 2.27 -7.00
C LYS A 183 -13.90 2.33 -7.54
N GLY A 184 -13.61 1.56 -8.59
CA GLY A 184 -12.38 1.72 -9.37
C GLY A 184 -12.34 3.10 -10.02
N THR A 185 -13.37 3.39 -10.82
CA THR A 185 -13.48 4.68 -11.50
C THR A 185 -14.85 5.32 -11.27
N ASP A 186 -14.90 6.65 -11.37
CA ASP A 186 -16.13 7.44 -11.38
C ASP A 186 -16.05 8.51 -12.48
N GLY A 187 -17.04 8.55 -13.37
CA GLY A 187 -17.07 9.48 -14.50
C GLY A 187 -15.84 9.41 -15.41
N GLY A 188 -15.24 8.22 -15.59
CA GLY A 188 -14.06 8.00 -16.42
C GLY A 188 -12.76 8.52 -15.81
N LYS A 189 -12.69 8.60 -14.48
CA LYS A 189 -11.47 8.93 -13.73
C LYS A 189 -11.27 7.89 -12.64
N GLU A 190 -10.03 7.52 -12.37
CA GLU A 190 -9.71 6.71 -11.19
C GLU A 190 -10.18 7.40 -9.90
N VAL A 191 -10.70 6.61 -8.96
CA VAL A 191 -11.05 7.06 -7.62
C VAL A 191 -9.78 7.02 -6.76
N GLU A 192 -9.43 8.15 -6.16
CA GLU A 192 -8.24 8.24 -5.32
C GLU A 192 -8.33 7.34 -4.08
N ALA A 193 -7.17 6.84 -3.63
CA ALA A 193 -7.08 6.07 -2.39
C ALA A 193 -7.57 6.89 -1.19
N LEU A 194 -8.52 6.34 -0.43
CA LEU A 194 -9.05 6.97 0.77
C LEU A 194 -8.16 6.67 1.98
N LYS A 195 -7.63 7.71 2.63
CA LYS A 195 -6.89 7.55 3.87
C LYS A 195 -7.84 7.21 5.03
N VAL A 196 -7.56 6.12 5.73
CA VAL A 196 -8.22 5.71 6.98
C VAL A 196 -7.19 5.78 8.10
N GLU A 197 -7.53 6.47 9.19
CA GLU A 197 -6.69 6.51 10.38
C GLU A 197 -7.52 6.66 11.65
N PHE A 198 -7.13 5.95 12.72
CA PHE A 198 -7.76 6.09 14.03
C PHE A 198 -6.81 5.73 15.15
N ASN A 199 -7.08 6.30 16.33
CA ASN A 199 -6.35 5.97 17.55
C ASN A 199 -6.79 4.58 18.05
N ILE A 200 -5.81 3.79 18.48
CA ILE A 200 -6.04 2.46 19.06
C ILE A 200 -6.20 2.63 20.59
N PRO A 201 -7.35 2.22 21.16
CA PRO A 201 -7.55 2.22 22.60
C PRO A 201 -6.45 1.44 23.34
N SER A 202 -6.06 1.96 24.51
CA SER A 202 -5.07 1.27 25.34
C SER A 202 -5.57 -0.10 25.79
N GLY A 203 -4.75 -1.13 25.60
CA GLY A 203 -5.11 -2.51 25.96
C GLY A 203 -6.00 -3.22 24.93
N ALA A 204 -6.21 -2.63 23.76
CA ALA A 204 -6.87 -3.28 22.64
C ALA A 204 -6.17 -4.59 22.26
N LYS A 205 -6.94 -5.60 21.87
CA LYS A 205 -6.42 -6.96 21.61
C LYS A 205 -6.55 -7.37 20.16
N GLU A 206 -7.51 -6.82 19.45
CA GLU A 206 -7.83 -7.27 18.10
C GLU A 206 -8.16 -6.08 17.19
N LEU A 207 -7.60 -6.10 15.99
CA LEU A 207 -8.03 -5.31 14.85
C LEU A 207 -8.68 -6.25 13.83
N VAL A 208 -9.90 -5.96 13.42
CA VAL A 208 -10.54 -6.63 12.29
C VAL A 208 -10.73 -5.65 11.16
N ILE A 209 -10.30 -6.04 9.97
CA ILE A 209 -10.53 -5.34 8.72
C ILE A 209 -11.43 -6.23 7.87
N GLN A 210 -12.60 -5.72 7.48
CA GLN A 210 -13.50 -6.40 6.56
C GLN A 210 -13.57 -5.62 5.25
N VAL A 211 -13.49 -6.34 4.13
CA VAL A 211 -13.72 -5.83 2.78
C VAL A 211 -15.04 -6.42 2.30
N THR A 212 -16.02 -5.57 2.01
CA THR A 212 -17.35 -5.97 1.55
C THR A 212 -17.47 -5.78 0.04
N ASP A 213 -18.46 -6.41 -0.57
CA ASP A 213 -18.77 -6.40 -2.00
C ASP A 213 -19.54 -5.15 -2.48
N GLY A 214 -19.37 -4.03 -1.76
CA GLY A 214 -20.06 -2.76 -2.06
C GLY A 214 -21.60 -2.77 -2.01
N GLY A 215 -22.25 -3.93 -1.84
CA GLY A 215 -23.68 -4.14 -1.97
C GLY A 215 -24.17 -4.50 -3.38
N ASP A 216 -23.28 -4.63 -4.37
CA ASP A 216 -23.60 -4.99 -5.77
C ASP A 216 -23.06 -6.36 -6.22
N GLY A 217 -22.50 -7.12 -5.28
CA GLY A 217 -21.94 -8.45 -5.52
C GLY A 217 -20.48 -8.37 -5.93
N ASN A 218 -19.73 -9.46 -5.77
CA ASN A 218 -18.28 -9.37 -5.72
C ASN A 218 -17.53 -9.35 -7.06
N SER A 219 -18.20 -9.01 -8.16
CA SER A 219 -17.59 -9.10 -9.49
C SER A 219 -16.53 -8.00 -9.68
N CYS A 220 -15.30 -8.38 -10.00
CA CYS A 220 -14.17 -7.46 -10.21
C CYS A 220 -13.78 -6.64 -8.98
N ASP A 221 -14.13 -7.11 -7.77
CA ASP A 221 -13.91 -6.41 -6.50
C ASP A 221 -12.48 -6.55 -5.99
N HIS A 222 -11.50 -6.18 -6.81
CA HIS A 222 -10.08 -6.20 -6.48
C HIS A 222 -9.76 -5.01 -5.58
N GLY A 223 -10.08 -5.11 -4.28
CA GLY A 223 -9.74 -4.11 -3.27
C GLY A 223 -8.27 -4.16 -2.86
N ALA A 224 -7.75 -3.08 -2.29
CA ALA A 224 -6.41 -3.08 -1.71
C ALA A 224 -6.30 -2.18 -0.48
N LEU A 225 -5.34 -2.50 0.38
CA LEU A 225 -4.88 -1.68 1.50
C LEU A 225 -3.44 -1.25 1.25
N GLY A 226 -3.24 0.00 0.84
CA GLY A 226 -1.94 0.63 0.71
C GLY A 226 -1.44 1.19 2.05
N ASP A 227 -0.13 1.06 2.32
CA ASP A 227 0.55 1.56 3.53
C ASP A 227 -0.13 1.18 4.86
N ALA A 228 -0.79 0.01 4.91
CA ALA A 228 -1.52 -0.46 6.08
C ALA A 228 -0.58 -0.79 7.24
N LYS A 229 -0.66 -0.02 8.31
CA LYS A 229 0.36 -0.04 9.37
C LYS A 229 -0.17 0.32 10.75
N LEU A 230 0.58 -0.14 11.75
CA LEU A 230 0.41 0.19 13.16
C LEU A 230 1.59 1.02 13.63
N LEU A 231 1.30 2.04 14.44
CA LEU A 231 2.30 2.94 15.02
C LEU A 231 2.28 2.82 16.55
N THR A 232 3.47 2.72 17.14
CA THR A 232 3.68 2.87 18.59
C THR A 232 4.03 4.32 18.93
N ALA A 233 4.06 4.66 20.22
CA ALA A 233 4.51 5.99 20.65
C ALA A 233 5.93 6.33 20.14
N ALA A 234 6.81 5.33 20.08
CA ALA A 234 8.16 5.50 19.51
C ALA A 234 8.10 5.76 18.00
N GLY A 235 7.24 5.03 17.28
CA GLY A 235 7.07 5.21 15.84
C GLY A 235 6.53 6.59 15.45
N MET A 236 5.63 7.13 16.26
CA MET A 236 5.08 8.48 16.10
C MET A 236 6.04 9.61 16.50
N SER A 237 7.17 9.28 17.14
CA SER A 237 8.08 10.31 17.65
C SER A 237 8.87 10.95 16.50
N VAL A 238 8.75 12.28 16.41
CA VAL A 238 9.57 13.11 15.51
C VAL A 238 10.99 13.15 16.08
N THR A 239 11.99 12.74 15.30
CA THR A 239 13.38 12.76 15.77
C THR A 239 13.84 14.22 15.94
N LYS A 240 14.78 14.48 16.86
CA LYS A 240 15.32 15.84 17.08
C LYS A 240 15.82 16.51 15.78
N LYS A 241 16.28 15.71 14.80
CA LYS A 241 16.74 16.20 13.49
C LYS A 241 15.60 16.83 12.70
N ASP A 242 14.43 16.21 12.70
CA ASP A 242 13.25 16.69 11.96
C ASP A 242 12.62 17.93 12.63
N LYS A 243 12.66 18.00 13.98
CA LYS A 243 12.28 19.21 14.72
C LYS A 243 13.17 20.41 14.42
N SER A 244 14.48 20.17 14.23
CA SER A 244 15.40 21.25 13.87
C SER A 244 15.14 21.76 12.44
N ALA A 245 14.84 20.88 11.49
CA ALA A 245 14.55 21.26 10.11
C ALA A 245 13.28 22.14 9.99
N THR A 246 12.23 21.85 10.78
CA THR A 246 11.01 22.69 10.83
C THR A 246 11.24 24.02 11.54
N LEU A 247 12.02 24.05 12.62
CA LEU A 247 12.38 25.31 13.31
C LEU A 247 13.25 26.24 12.45
N TRP A 248 14.22 25.69 11.71
CA TRP A 248 15.07 26.48 10.82
C TRP A 248 14.32 26.95 9.56
N GLY A 249 13.33 26.18 9.10
CA GLY A 249 12.43 26.59 8.01
C GLY A 249 11.54 27.76 8.40
N SER A 250 10.89 27.69 9.57
CA SER A 250 10.01 28.77 10.06
C SER A 250 10.77 30.05 10.43
N LEU A 251 12.00 29.93 10.94
CA LEU A 251 12.86 31.09 11.18
C LEU A 251 13.26 31.82 9.90
N LYS A 252 13.43 31.12 8.77
CA LYS A 252 13.81 31.74 7.49
C LYS A 252 12.68 32.48 6.79
N GLU A 253 11.42 32.17 7.09
CA GLU A 253 10.27 32.93 6.57
C GLU A 253 10.00 34.22 7.36
N THR A 254 10.65 34.40 8.51
CA THR A 254 10.41 35.54 9.42
C THR A 254 11.51 36.61 9.38
N TYR A 255 12.44 36.55 8.40
CA TYR A 255 13.46 37.59 8.18
C TYR A 255 13.45 38.11 6.73
#